data_AF-A0A3M7T7A5-F1
#
_entry.id   AF-A0A3M7T7A5-F1
#
_cell.length_a   1.000
_cell.length_b   1.000
_cell.length_c   1.000
_cell.angle_alpha   90.00
_cell.angle_beta   90.00
_cell.angle_gamma   90.00
#
_symmetry.space_group_name_H-M   'P 1'
#
loop_
_entity.id
_entity.type
_entity.pdbx_description
1 polymer ?
#
loop_
_entity_poly.entity_id
_entity_poly.type
_entity_poly.pdbx_seq_one_letter_code
_entity_poly.pdbx_strand_id
1 'polypeptide(L)'
;MARRGANLSFDGEKMSYDEFFNGFGYDSVMYIWDEVQQAKAIQFCLSGKAKEAYQSMRADDKNNIETMLKVLKEMEVKPGSHYLNIFNTRTMKPGEKLAKYFRESEVLLNKVIPGLQETFKEQLLKDKVMKSVAAANKLFLELVLDKKWNEIVAQFVKRGEYKSADEVNADGVAIKKFERRGGYNPTNDRKRFDGECFSYQKKGHRKSECRKRLADMRRKGESKDSSE
;
A
#
# COMPACT_ATOMS: atom_id res chain seq x y z
N MET A 1 42.82 21.35 5.57
CA MET A 1 42.45 20.04 4.97
C MET A 1 40.95 19.88 5.13
N ALA A 2 40.19 19.80 4.03
CA ALA A 2 38.75 19.54 4.11
C ALA A 2 38.55 18.10 4.60
N ARG A 3 37.95 17.92 5.78
CA ARG A 3 37.61 16.61 6.31
C ARG A 3 36.30 16.16 5.66
N ARG A 4 36.21 14.86 5.33
CA ARG A 4 34.97 14.22 4.91
C ARG A 4 33.93 14.44 6.02
N GLY A 5 32.82 15.11 5.71
CA GLY A 5 31.64 15.14 6.59
C GLY A 5 31.29 13.69 6.95
N ALA A 6 31.25 13.38 8.24
CA ALA A 6 31.71 12.08 8.75
C ALA A 6 30.94 10.85 8.23
N ASN A 7 29.77 10.98 7.61
CA ASN A 7 29.01 9.85 7.04
C ASN A 7 28.12 10.21 5.83
N LEU A 8 28.29 11.40 5.22
CA LEU A 8 27.40 11.84 4.15
C LEU A 8 27.88 11.31 2.79
N SER A 9 27.11 10.40 2.19
CA SER A 9 27.35 9.88 0.83
C SER A 9 26.06 9.96 0.01
N PHE A 10 26.10 10.74 -1.06
CA PHE A 10 25.03 10.88 -2.05
C PHE A 10 25.39 10.12 -3.32
N ASP A 11 24.58 9.12 -3.67
CA ASP A 11 24.75 8.30 -4.87
C ASP A 11 23.84 8.71 -6.03
N GLY A 12 22.85 9.58 -5.76
CA GLY A 12 21.82 10.02 -6.71
C GLY A 12 20.65 9.05 -6.86
N GLU A 13 20.52 8.03 -6.01
CA GLU A 13 19.45 7.02 -6.11
C GLU A 13 18.79 6.64 -4.77
N LYS A 14 19.57 6.47 -3.70
CA LYS A 14 19.07 5.93 -2.42
C LYS A 14 18.69 7.00 -1.42
N MET A 15 19.39 8.14 -1.46
CA MET A 15 19.15 9.31 -0.63
C MET A 15 18.52 10.40 -1.50
N SER A 16 17.54 11.12 -0.97
CA SER A 16 16.98 12.28 -1.68
C SER A 16 17.96 13.45 -1.69
N TYR A 17 17.89 14.32 -2.71
CA TYR A 17 18.71 15.52 -2.77
C TYR A 17 18.45 16.41 -1.55
N ASP A 18 17.20 16.53 -1.10
CA ASP A 18 16.86 17.39 0.05
C ASP A 18 17.51 16.89 1.36
N GLU A 19 17.53 15.57 1.60
CA GLU A 19 18.24 14.98 2.75
C GLU A 19 19.74 15.21 2.65
N PHE A 20 20.32 15.04 1.46
CA PHE A 20 21.73 15.32 1.23
C PHE A 20 22.06 16.81 1.43
N PHE A 21 21.28 17.71 0.85
CA PHE A 21 21.47 19.15 0.91
C PHE A 21 21.42 19.65 2.36
N ASN A 22 20.45 19.17 3.13
CA ASN A 22 20.33 19.52 4.55
C ASN A 22 21.51 18.97 5.37
N GLY A 23 21.92 17.71 5.15
CA GLY A 23 23.06 17.13 5.85
C GLY A 23 24.39 17.81 5.49
N PHE A 24 24.59 18.12 4.21
CA PHE A 24 25.77 18.83 3.73
C PHE A 24 25.81 20.28 4.24
N GLY A 25 24.66 20.96 4.28
CA GLY A 25 24.52 22.29 4.86
C GLY A 25 24.77 22.31 6.37
N TYR A 26 24.34 21.27 7.09
CA TYR A 26 24.68 21.12 8.50
C TYR A 26 26.19 20.97 8.71
N ASP A 27 26.85 20.10 7.93
CA ASP A 27 28.30 19.93 7.99
C ASP A 27 29.05 21.22 7.63
N SER A 28 28.59 21.96 6.62
CA SER A 28 29.23 23.21 6.21
C SER A 28 29.18 24.28 7.31
N VAL A 29 28.05 24.41 8.02
CA VAL A 29 27.93 25.32 9.17
C VAL A 29 28.76 24.82 10.35
N MET A 30 28.67 23.53 10.68
CA MET A 30 29.37 22.95 11.82
C MET A 30 30.90 23.07 11.70
N TYR A 31 31.43 22.91 10.48
CA TYR A 31 32.85 23.05 10.20
C TYR A 31 33.27 24.44 9.70
N ILE A 32 32.33 25.38 9.61
CA ILE A 32 32.56 26.77 9.17
C ILE A 32 33.24 26.81 7.79
N TRP A 33 32.70 26.03 6.85
CA TRP A 33 33.20 25.99 5.48
C TRP A 33 32.72 27.20 4.67
N ASP A 34 33.68 27.95 4.14
CA ASP A 34 33.43 28.91 3.07
C ASP A 34 33.04 28.19 1.75
N GLU A 35 32.56 28.94 0.76
CA GLU A 35 32.10 28.38 -0.53
C GLU A 35 33.20 27.57 -1.24
N VAL A 36 34.46 27.99 -1.14
CA VAL A 36 35.61 27.31 -1.75
C VAL A 36 35.89 25.97 -1.06
N GLN A 37 35.74 25.92 0.26
CA GLN A 37 35.86 24.72 1.06
C GLN A 37 34.70 23.75 0.81
N GLN A 38 33.47 24.27 0.70
CA GLN A 38 32.30 23.47 0.33
C GLN A 38 32.45 22.85 -1.07
N ALA A 39 32.89 23.64 -2.06
CA ALA A 39 33.21 23.17 -3.42
C ALA A 39 34.25 22.03 -3.40
N LYS A 40 35.26 22.11 -2.54
CA LYS A 40 36.25 21.04 -2.38
C LYS A 40 35.70 19.83 -1.62
N ALA A 41 34.83 20.06 -0.64
CA ALA A 41 34.30 19.02 0.23
C ALA A 41 33.26 18.15 -0.49
N ILE A 42 32.40 18.75 -1.31
CA ILE A 42 31.25 18.08 -1.92
C ILE A 42 31.67 16.83 -2.70
N GLN A 43 32.78 16.87 -3.45
CA GLN A 43 33.28 15.74 -4.24
C GLN A 43 33.54 14.47 -3.40
N PHE A 44 33.88 14.62 -2.11
CA PHE A 44 34.16 13.50 -1.19
C PHE A 44 32.88 12.88 -0.61
N CYS A 45 31.76 13.59 -0.75
CA CYS A 45 30.42 13.17 -0.38
C CYS A 45 29.65 12.54 -1.56
N LEU A 46 30.21 12.52 -2.77
CA LEU A 46 29.55 11.95 -3.96
C LEU A 46 30.02 10.53 -4.25
N SER A 47 29.09 9.67 -4.63
CA SER A 47 29.34 8.33 -5.18
C SER A 47 28.37 8.01 -6.32
N GLY A 48 28.51 6.85 -6.96
CA GLY A 48 27.61 6.39 -8.02
C GLY A 48 27.36 7.43 -9.12
N LYS A 49 26.09 7.60 -9.50
CA LYS A 49 25.66 8.55 -10.54
C LYS A 49 25.98 10.00 -10.20
N ALA A 50 25.93 10.34 -8.91
CA ALA A 50 26.22 11.71 -8.46
C ALA A 50 27.68 12.08 -8.72
N LYS A 51 28.58 11.12 -8.52
CA LYS A 51 29.99 11.29 -8.84
C LYS A 51 30.24 11.36 -10.35
N GLU A 52 29.55 10.55 -11.14
CA GLU A 52 29.67 10.57 -12.62
C GLU A 52 29.22 11.92 -13.21
N ALA A 53 28.10 12.45 -12.74
CA ALA A 53 27.61 13.76 -13.17
C ALA A 53 28.56 14.88 -12.77
N TYR A 54 29.03 14.88 -11.52
CA TYR A 54 30.05 15.83 -11.06
C TYR A 54 31.32 15.75 -11.90
N GLN A 55 31.81 14.54 -12.22
CA GLN A 55 33.00 14.37 -13.06
C GLN A 55 32.81 14.92 -14.47
N SER A 56 31.59 14.84 -15.01
CA SER A 56 31.21 15.34 -16.33
C SER A 56 31.07 16.88 -16.40
N MET A 57 31.04 17.58 -15.26
CA MET A 57 31.01 19.05 -15.21
C MET A 57 32.34 19.67 -15.70
N ARG A 58 32.26 20.87 -16.26
CA ARG A 58 33.44 21.66 -16.65
C ARG A 58 34.27 22.03 -15.43
N ALA A 59 35.56 22.28 -15.64
CA ALA A 59 36.47 22.64 -14.55
C ALA A 59 36.03 23.92 -13.81
N ASP A 60 35.52 24.91 -14.54
CA ASP A 60 35.05 26.17 -13.97
C ASP A 60 33.79 25.99 -13.11
N ASP A 61 32.87 25.10 -13.53
CA ASP A 61 31.65 24.79 -12.79
C ASP A 61 31.94 24.06 -11.46
N LYS A 62 33.05 23.31 -11.39
CA LYS A 62 33.53 22.62 -10.18
C LYS A 62 34.14 23.56 -9.14
N ASN A 63 34.23 24.85 -9.42
CA ASN A 63 34.61 25.85 -8.42
C ASN A 63 33.40 26.59 -7.83
N ASN A 64 32.20 26.36 -8.36
CA ASN A 64 30.97 27.00 -7.88
C ASN A 64 30.05 25.98 -7.21
N ILE A 65 29.91 26.09 -5.89
CA ILE A 65 29.08 25.17 -5.09
C ILE A 65 27.60 25.22 -5.48
N GLU A 66 27.08 26.39 -5.84
CA GLU A 66 25.68 26.55 -6.26
C GLU A 66 25.41 25.81 -7.58
N THR A 67 26.32 25.94 -8.55
CA THR A 67 26.24 25.21 -9.82
C THR A 67 26.28 23.70 -9.60
N MET A 68 27.17 23.22 -8.73
CA MET A 68 27.26 21.79 -8.39
C MET A 68 25.97 21.27 -7.76
N LEU A 69 25.45 21.98 -6.75
CA LEU A 69 24.23 21.62 -6.07
C LEU A 69 23.02 21.59 -7.02
N LYS A 70 22.95 22.55 -7.95
CA LYS A 70 21.93 22.55 -9.00
C LYS A 70 22.01 21.32 -9.90
N VAL A 71 23.20 20.94 -10.37
CA VAL A 71 23.39 19.73 -11.19
C VAL A 71 22.95 18.49 -10.41
N LEU A 72 23.34 18.36 -9.15
CA LEU A 72 22.97 17.23 -8.31
C LEU A 72 21.46 17.14 -8.08
N LYS A 73 20.78 18.28 -7.93
CA LYS A 73 19.31 18.35 -7.83
C LYS A 73 18.63 17.91 -9.12
N GLU A 74 19.13 18.39 -10.27
CA GLU A 74 18.59 18.04 -11.59
C GLU A 74 18.75 16.56 -11.90
N MET A 75 19.80 15.91 -11.40
CA MET A 75 19.94 14.47 -11.57
C MET A 75 18.90 13.61 -10.83
N GLU A 76 18.43 14.05 -9.66
CA GLU A 76 17.39 13.32 -8.93
C GLU A 76 16.04 13.41 -9.66
N VAL A 77 15.90 14.38 -10.58
CA VAL A 77 14.76 14.47 -11.48
C VAL A 77 14.84 13.34 -12.51
N LYS A 78 14.42 12.15 -12.08
CA LYS A 78 14.18 11.05 -13.00
C LYS A 78 13.23 11.56 -14.08
N PRO A 79 13.50 11.29 -15.36
CA PRO A 79 12.70 11.82 -16.45
C PRO A 79 11.25 11.38 -16.28
N GLY A 80 10.29 12.21 -16.70
CA GLY A 80 8.86 11.88 -16.59
C GLY A 80 8.52 10.51 -17.17
N SER A 81 9.27 10.04 -18.17
CA SER A 81 9.19 8.69 -18.74
C SER A 81 9.45 7.56 -17.73
N HIS A 82 10.36 7.76 -16.77
CA HIS A 82 10.60 6.80 -15.68
C HIS A 82 9.37 6.64 -14.79
N TYR A 83 8.82 7.78 -14.33
CA TYR A 83 7.61 7.77 -13.52
C TYR A 83 6.39 7.29 -14.30
N LEU A 84 6.33 7.55 -15.61
CA LEU A 84 5.27 7.07 -16.49
C LEU A 84 5.32 5.55 -16.61
N ASN A 85 6.52 4.99 -16.75
CA ASN A 85 6.68 3.54 -16.78
C ASN A 85 6.23 2.92 -15.45
N ILE A 86 6.64 3.49 -14.30
CA ILE A 86 6.16 3.02 -13.00
C ILE A 86 4.64 3.18 -12.90
N PHE A 87 4.09 4.33 -13.25
CA PHE A 87 2.65 4.59 -13.21
C PHE A 87 1.87 3.58 -14.05
N ASN A 88 2.34 3.25 -15.25
CA ASN A 88 1.69 2.30 -16.15
C ASN A 88 1.81 0.85 -15.66
N THR A 89 2.99 0.44 -15.20
CA THR A 89 3.26 -0.94 -14.76
C THR A 89 2.76 -1.24 -13.35
N ARG A 90 2.58 -0.22 -12.50
CA ARG A 90 2.14 -0.41 -11.12
C ARG A 90 0.73 -0.99 -11.06
N THR A 91 0.64 -2.19 -10.52
CA THR A 91 -0.59 -2.83 -10.08
C THR A 91 -0.68 -2.77 -8.55
N MET A 92 -1.89 -2.96 -8.03
CA MET A 92 -2.10 -3.05 -6.59
C MET A 92 -1.48 -4.35 -6.06
N LYS A 93 -0.66 -4.27 -5.01
CA LYS A 93 -0.06 -5.46 -4.41
C LYS A 93 -1.10 -6.22 -3.57
N PRO A 94 -1.00 -7.57 -3.45
CA PRO A 94 -1.84 -8.32 -2.52
C PRO A 94 -1.73 -7.75 -1.09
N GLY A 95 -2.87 -7.51 -0.43
CA GLY A 95 -2.91 -6.93 0.92
C GLY A 95 -2.61 -5.43 1.02
N GLU A 96 -2.29 -4.74 -0.08
CA GLU A 96 -2.14 -3.28 -0.07
C GLU A 96 -3.47 -2.59 0.26
N LYS A 97 -3.46 -1.54 1.07
CA LYS A 97 -4.67 -0.74 1.33
C LYS A 97 -5.00 0.12 0.10
N LEU A 98 -6.26 0.09 -0.37
CA LEU A 98 -6.71 0.87 -1.54
C LEU A 98 -6.39 2.36 -1.45
N ALA A 99 -6.65 2.97 -0.29
CA ALA A 99 -6.35 4.39 -0.09
C ALA A 99 -4.85 4.71 -0.26
N LYS A 100 -3.97 3.81 0.21
CA LYS A 100 -2.52 3.95 0.03
C LYS A 100 -2.16 3.85 -1.45
N TYR A 101 -2.68 2.84 -2.15
CA TYR A 101 -2.48 2.66 -3.59
C TYR A 101 -2.94 3.89 -4.40
N PHE A 102 -4.09 4.48 -4.06
CA PHE A 102 -4.63 5.66 -4.75
C PHE A 102 -3.75 6.88 -4.55
N ARG A 103 -3.34 7.16 -3.31
CA ARG A 103 -2.43 8.27 -2.99
C ARG A 103 -1.09 8.13 -3.69
N GLU A 104 -0.51 6.94 -3.70
CA GLU A 104 0.75 6.71 -4.40
C GLU A 104 0.62 6.84 -5.92
N SER A 105 -0.53 6.47 -6.49
CA SER A 105 -0.81 6.66 -7.92
C SER A 105 -0.95 8.15 -8.26
N GLU A 106 -1.58 8.93 -7.40
CA GLU A 106 -1.67 10.40 -7.52
C GLU A 106 -0.28 11.05 -7.46
N VAL A 107 0.57 10.65 -6.50
CA VAL A 107 1.95 11.13 -6.38
C VAL A 107 2.75 10.81 -7.65
N LEU A 108 2.62 9.59 -8.19
CA LEU A 108 3.30 9.22 -9.41
C LEU A 108 2.83 10.10 -10.59
N LEU A 109 1.53 10.31 -10.75
CA LEU A 109 1.00 11.13 -11.85
C LEU A 109 1.49 12.58 -11.77
N ASN A 110 1.55 13.16 -10.56
CA ASN A 110 2.10 14.50 -10.33
C ASN A 110 3.60 14.58 -10.68
N LYS A 111 4.34 13.48 -10.55
CA LYS A 111 5.75 13.38 -10.98
C LYS A 111 5.91 13.19 -12.49
N VAL A 112 4.92 12.60 -13.17
CA VAL A 112 4.93 12.45 -14.63
C VAL A 112 4.60 13.77 -15.32
N ILE A 113 3.51 14.42 -14.90
CA ILE A 113 3.00 15.65 -15.51
C ILE A 113 2.68 16.67 -14.41
N PRO A 114 3.68 17.41 -13.93
CA PRO A 114 3.46 18.50 -12.99
C PRO A 114 2.52 19.55 -13.58
N GLY A 115 1.56 20.03 -12.81
CA GLY A 115 0.62 21.07 -13.26
C GLY A 115 -0.47 20.60 -14.21
N LEU A 116 -0.67 19.27 -14.36
CA LEU A 116 -1.81 18.74 -15.10
C LEU A 116 -3.12 19.26 -14.51
N GLN A 117 -4.00 19.77 -15.37
CA GLN A 117 -5.31 20.27 -14.96
C GLN A 117 -6.10 19.19 -14.20
N GLU A 118 -6.68 19.58 -13.06
CA GLU A 118 -7.24 18.64 -12.09
C GLU A 118 -8.30 17.70 -12.71
N THR A 119 -9.15 18.19 -13.61
CA THR A 119 -10.17 17.36 -14.28
C THR A 119 -9.58 16.21 -15.09
N PHE A 120 -8.49 16.46 -15.83
CA PHE A 120 -7.80 15.42 -16.59
C PHE A 120 -7.03 14.47 -15.68
N LYS A 121 -6.42 15.02 -14.62
CA LYS A 121 -5.74 14.23 -13.59
C LYS A 121 -6.69 13.26 -12.91
N GLU A 122 -7.87 13.72 -12.49
CA GLU A 122 -8.90 12.87 -11.88
C GLU A 122 -9.34 11.76 -12.83
N GLN A 123 -9.57 12.07 -14.11
CA GLN A 123 -9.98 11.07 -15.10
C GLN A 123 -8.91 9.98 -15.28
N LEU A 124 -7.64 10.36 -15.44
CA LEU A 124 -6.54 9.41 -15.58
C LEU A 124 -6.37 8.52 -14.35
N LEU A 125 -6.54 9.08 -13.15
CA LEU A 125 -6.45 8.32 -11.90
C LEU A 125 -7.61 7.32 -11.77
N LYS A 126 -8.84 7.74 -12.10
CA LYS A 126 -10.02 6.86 -12.13
C LYS A 126 -9.83 5.71 -13.11
N ASP A 127 -9.42 6.00 -14.34
CA ASP A 127 -9.17 4.98 -15.37
C ASP A 127 -8.06 4.02 -14.96
N LYS A 128 -6.98 4.53 -14.35
CA LYS A 128 -5.86 3.73 -13.87
C LYS A 128 -6.30 2.74 -12.80
N VAL A 129 -7.02 3.22 -11.80
CA VAL A 129 -7.48 2.39 -10.68
C VAL A 129 -8.47 1.33 -11.16
N MET A 130 -9.42 1.67 -12.03
CA MET A 130 -10.38 0.71 -12.57
C MET A 130 -9.73 -0.45 -13.32
N LYS A 131 -8.61 -0.19 -13.99
CA LYS A 131 -7.82 -1.22 -14.69
C LYS A 131 -7.00 -2.08 -13.74
N SER A 132 -6.58 -1.57 -12.59
CA SER A 132 -5.58 -2.22 -11.73
C SER A 132 -6.13 -2.90 -10.48
N VAL A 133 -7.35 -2.58 -10.03
CA VAL A 133 -7.95 -3.18 -8.84
C VAL A 133 -8.59 -4.56 -9.12
N ALA A 134 -8.59 -5.41 -8.10
CA ALA A 134 -9.28 -6.71 -8.14
C ALA A 134 -10.79 -6.54 -8.34
N ALA A 135 -11.44 -7.54 -8.96
CA ALA A 135 -12.86 -7.50 -9.30
C ALA A 135 -13.79 -7.16 -8.11
N ALA A 136 -13.46 -7.65 -6.92
CA ALA A 136 -14.20 -7.36 -5.68
C ALA A 136 -14.26 -5.86 -5.34
N ASN A 137 -13.21 -5.11 -5.69
CA ASN A 137 -13.13 -3.68 -5.43
C ASN A 137 -13.69 -2.83 -6.59
N LYS A 138 -13.81 -3.40 -7.80
CA LYS A 138 -14.34 -2.70 -8.99
C LYS A 138 -15.80 -2.29 -8.81
N LEU A 139 -16.65 -3.21 -8.33
CA LEU A 139 -18.06 -2.91 -8.09
C LEU A 139 -18.25 -1.72 -7.16
N PHE A 140 -17.42 -1.60 -6.12
CA PHE A 140 -17.52 -0.49 -5.20
C PHE A 140 -16.94 0.81 -5.77
N LEU A 141 -15.85 0.72 -6.55
CA LEU A 141 -15.33 1.87 -7.28
C LEU A 141 -16.38 2.44 -8.24
N GLU A 142 -17.08 1.60 -8.99
CA GLU A 142 -18.15 2.00 -9.93
C GLU A 142 -19.24 2.85 -9.24
N LEU A 143 -19.57 2.55 -7.99
CA LEU A 143 -20.55 3.30 -7.20
C LEU A 143 -20.08 4.69 -6.74
N VAL A 144 -18.79 4.98 -6.85
CA VAL A 144 -18.19 6.23 -6.36
C VAL A 144 -17.38 6.97 -7.43
N LEU A 145 -17.33 6.46 -8.66
CA LEU A 145 -16.55 7.01 -9.77
C LEU A 145 -17.03 8.40 -10.21
N ASP A 146 -18.30 8.74 -9.96
CA ASP A 146 -18.89 10.04 -10.24
C ASP A 146 -18.37 11.15 -9.30
N LYS A 147 -17.81 10.77 -8.16
CA LYS A 147 -17.31 11.70 -7.14
C LYS A 147 -15.95 12.29 -7.49
N LYS A 148 -15.59 13.37 -6.81
CA LYS A 148 -14.24 13.95 -6.90
C LYS A 148 -13.20 12.96 -6.37
N TRP A 149 -11.99 13.01 -6.92
CA TRP A 149 -10.93 12.06 -6.56
C TRP A 149 -10.64 12.04 -5.06
N ASN A 150 -10.56 13.21 -4.43
CA ASN A 150 -10.34 13.32 -2.98
C ASN A 150 -11.46 12.67 -2.15
N GLU A 151 -12.71 12.72 -2.61
CA GLU A 151 -13.85 12.10 -1.94
C GLU A 151 -13.84 10.58 -2.07
N ILE A 152 -13.40 10.08 -3.23
CA ILE A 152 -13.15 8.65 -3.47
C ILE A 152 -12.10 8.18 -2.46
N VAL A 153 -10.92 8.81 -2.46
CA VAL A 153 -9.82 8.44 -1.55
C VAL A 153 -10.27 8.48 -0.09
N ALA A 154 -10.99 9.53 0.33
CA ALA A 154 -11.51 9.66 1.69
C ALA A 154 -12.46 8.53 2.09
N GLN A 155 -13.31 8.04 1.19
CA GLN A 155 -14.20 6.90 1.46
C GLN A 155 -13.41 5.61 1.68
N PHE A 156 -12.34 5.39 0.93
CA PHE A 156 -11.47 4.23 1.12
C PHE A 156 -10.56 4.35 2.34
N VAL A 157 -10.24 5.57 2.80
CA VAL A 157 -9.58 5.78 4.11
C VAL A 157 -10.55 5.43 5.23
N LYS A 158 -11.78 5.96 5.20
CA LYS A 158 -12.82 5.68 6.21
C LYS A 158 -13.21 4.19 6.27
N ARG A 159 -13.23 3.51 5.12
CA ARG A 159 -13.44 2.06 5.04
C ARG A 159 -12.21 1.23 5.40
N GLY A 160 -11.00 1.81 5.40
CA GLY A 160 -9.75 1.15 5.73
C GLY A 160 -9.60 0.73 7.20
N GLU A 161 -10.62 0.98 8.03
CA GLU A 161 -10.80 0.40 9.37
C GLU A 161 -11.65 -0.89 9.36
N TYR A 162 -12.26 -1.26 8.23
CA TYR A 162 -12.76 -2.61 8.03
C TYR A 162 -11.67 -3.44 7.34
N LYS A 163 -11.16 -4.42 8.07
CA LYS A 163 -10.18 -5.42 7.60
C LYS A 163 -10.50 -5.83 6.17
N SER A 164 -9.51 -5.75 5.29
CA SER A 164 -9.60 -6.31 3.95
C SER A 164 -10.07 -7.77 4.07
N ALA A 165 -10.93 -8.19 3.15
CA ALA A 165 -11.29 -9.60 3.02
C ALA A 165 -10.07 -10.49 2.69
N ASP A 166 -8.91 -9.89 2.41
CA ASP A 166 -7.65 -10.58 2.10
C ASP A 166 -6.75 -10.81 3.33
N GLU A 167 -6.97 -10.14 4.47
CA GLU A 167 -6.38 -10.58 5.76
C GLU A 167 -7.16 -11.76 6.38
N VAL A 168 -8.15 -12.31 5.67
CA VAL A 168 -8.89 -13.53 6.06
C VAL A 168 -8.41 -14.76 5.27
N ASN A 169 -7.36 -14.65 4.44
CA ASN A 169 -6.90 -15.78 3.61
C ASN A 169 -5.39 -16.09 3.70
N ALA A 170 -4.75 -15.78 4.83
CA ALA A 170 -3.46 -16.40 5.20
C ALA A 170 -3.54 -17.36 6.40
N ASP A 171 -4.70 -17.50 7.02
CA ASP A 171 -5.04 -18.65 7.87
C ASP A 171 -6.50 -19.01 7.59
N GLY A 172 -6.74 -20.28 7.26
CA GLY A 172 -7.89 -20.72 6.45
C GLY A 172 -9.27 -20.21 6.88
N VAL A 173 -9.99 -19.62 5.92
CA VAL A 173 -11.46 -19.58 5.77
C VAL A 173 -12.25 -19.84 7.07
N ALA A 174 -12.35 -18.82 7.92
CA ALA A 174 -13.41 -18.74 8.93
C ALA A 174 -14.64 -18.07 8.31
N ILE A 175 -15.31 -18.79 7.40
CA ILE A 175 -16.77 -18.66 7.27
C ILE A 175 -17.30 -18.76 8.71
N LYS A 176 -18.18 -17.84 9.13
CA LYS A 176 -19.05 -18.10 10.29
C LYS A 176 -19.89 -19.32 9.95
N LYS A 177 -19.29 -20.50 10.15
CA LYS A 177 -20.00 -21.74 10.39
C LYS A 177 -20.85 -21.41 11.60
N PHE A 178 -22.14 -21.20 11.33
CA PHE A 178 -23.21 -21.58 12.22
C PHE A 178 -22.71 -22.74 13.08
N GLU A 179 -22.54 -22.50 14.38
CA GLU A 179 -21.82 -23.38 15.30
C GLU A 179 -22.12 -24.85 15.02
N ARG A 180 -21.22 -25.50 14.29
CA ARG A 180 -21.24 -26.93 14.07
C ARG A 180 -19.86 -27.44 14.41
N ARG A 181 -19.86 -28.15 15.54
CA ARG A 181 -18.77 -28.94 16.14
C ARG A 181 -17.94 -28.17 17.14
N GLY A 182 -18.57 -27.86 18.28
CA GLY A 182 -17.90 -28.19 19.54
C GLY A 182 -17.51 -29.67 19.51
N GLY A 183 -16.28 -29.97 19.92
CA GLY A 183 -15.84 -31.34 20.17
C GLY A 183 -16.86 -32.06 21.03
N TYR A 184 -17.06 -33.36 20.77
CA TYR A 184 -17.94 -34.19 21.56
C TYR A 184 -17.54 -34.11 23.04
N ASN A 185 -18.31 -33.36 23.81
CA ASN A 185 -18.16 -33.26 25.25
C ASN A 185 -19.40 -33.90 25.88
N PRO A 186 -19.31 -35.14 26.41
CA PRO A 186 -20.46 -35.92 26.88
C PRO A 186 -21.23 -35.24 28.04
N THR A 187 -20.61 -34.28 28.72
CA THR A 187 -21.31 -33.45 29.74
C THR A 187 -22.33 -32.47 29.14
N ASN A 188 -22.17 -32.09 27.86
CA ASN A 188 -23.01 -31.11 27.18
C ASN A 188 -24.29 -31.71 26.57
N ASP A 189 -24.41 -33.04 26.52
CA ASP A 189 -25.60 -33.76 26.02
C ASP A 189 -26.74 -33.84 27.04
N ARG A 190 -26.43 -33.65 28.34
CA ARG A 190 -27.45 -33.62 29.41
C ARG A 190 -28.12 -32.25 29.56
N LYS A 191 -27.54 -31.20 28.99
CA LYS A 191 -28.09 -29.84 29.06
C LYS A 191 -29.31 -29.69 28.14
N ARG A 192 -30.36 -29.08 28.68
CA ARG A 192 -31.56 -28.69 27.92
C ARG A 192 -31.28 -27.40 27.15
N PHE A 193 -32.03 -27.17 26.08
CA PHE A 193 -31.98 -25.90 25.36
C PHE A 193 -32.56 -24.78 26.23
N ASP A 194 -31.77 -23.74 26.48
CA ASP A 194 -32.27 -22.45 26.94
C ASP A 194 -32.77 -21.68 25.73
N GLY A 195 -34.09 -21.66 25.55
CA GLY A 195 -34.77 -21.11 24.38
C GLY A 195 -35.43 -22.17 23.49
N GLU A 196 -35.98 -21.73 22.36
CA GLU A 196 -36.64 -22.62 21.40
C GLU A 196 -35.58 -23.24 20.46
N CYS A 197 -35.36 -24.57 20.48
CA CYS A 197 -34.54 -25.18 19.42
C CYS A 197 -35.33 -25.14 18.11
N PHE A 198 -34.70 -24.53 17.11
CA PHE A 198 -35.21 -24.36 15.77
C PHE A 198 -35.72 -25.66 15.12
N SER A 199 -35.13 -26.82 15.46
CA SER A 199 -35.52 -28.12 14.91
C SER A 199 -36.76 -28.76 15.54
N TYR A 200 -37.19 -28.31 16.72
CA TYR A 200 -38.35 -28.85 17.44
C TYR A 200 -39.41 -27.79 17.73
N GLN A 201 -39.09 -26.50 17.60
CA GLN A 201 -39.93 -25.34 17.92
C GLN A 201 -40.60 -25.43 19.31
N LYS A 202 -39.93 -26.10 20.26
CA LYS A 202 -40.38 -26.26 21.65
C LYS A 202 -39.23 -25.97 22.60
N LYS A 203 -39.52 -25.33 23.74
CA LYS A 203 -38.53 -25.05 24.80
C LYS A 203 -38.26 -26.28 25.68
N GLY A 204 -37.06 -26.38 26.24
CA GLY A 204 -36.76 -27.30 27.36
C GLY A 204 -36.44 -28.75 27.04
N HIS A 205 -36.27 -29.14 25.76
CA HIS A 205 -35.82 -30.48 25.38
C HIS A 205 -34.28 -30.60 25.36
N ARG A 206 -33.75 -31.83 25.37
CA ARG A 206 -32.30 -32.04 25.50
C ARG A 206 -31.57 -31.78 24.19
N LYS A 207 -30.35 -31.22 24.28
CA LYS A 207 -29.50 -30.98 23.09
C LYS A 207 -29.19 -32.27 22.32
N SER A 208 -29.12 -33.41 23.00
CA SER A 208 -28.95 -34.73 22.40
C SER A 208 -30.12 -35.16 21.51
N GLU A 209 -31.36 -34.81 21.87
CA GLU A 209 -32.56 -35.11 21.07
C GLU A 209 -32.63 -34.26 19.80
N CYS A 210 -32.30 -32.95 19.92
CA CYS A 210 -32.20 -32.02 18.77
C CYS A 210 -31.12 -32.53 17.77
N ARG A 211 -29.98 -33.05 18.26
CA ARG A 211 -28.92 -33.67 17.42
C ARG A 211 -29.37 -34.98 16.76
N LYS A 212 -30.03 -35.88 17.49
CA LYS A 212 -30.50 -37.17 16.95
C LYS A 212 -31.48 -36.95 15.79
N ARG A 213 -32.43 -36.02 15.95
CA ARG A 213 -33.40 -35.70 14.88
C ARG A 213 -32.75 -35.05 13.67
N LEU A 214 -31.75 -34.19 13.86
CA LEU A 214 -30.97 -33.62 12.75
C LEU A 214 -30.20 -34.69 11.98
N ALA A 215 -29.69 -35.73 12.65
CA ALA A 215 -29.05 -36.86 12.00
C ALA A 215 -30.07 -37.74 11.25
N ASP A 216 -31.23 -38.01 11.85
CA ASP A 216 -32.31 -38.78 11.23
C ASP A 216 -32.88 -38.07 9.99
N MET A 217 -33.03 -36.73 10.03
CA MET A 217 -33.46 -35.95 8.86
C MET A 217 -32.43 -35.97 7.73
N ARG A 218 -31.12 -35.98 8.03
CA ARG A 218 -30.10 -36.12 6.99
C ARG A 218 -30.13 -37.49 6.33
N ARG A 219 -30.27 -38.56 7.13
CA ARG A 219 -30.40 -39.93 6.62
C ARG A 219 -31.65 -40.12 5.76
N LYS A 220 -32.74 -39.41 6.05
CA LYS A 220 -33.96 -39.41 5.21
C LYS A 220 -33.88 -38.48 3.98
N GLY A 221 -32.96 -37.52 3.97
CA GLY A 221 -32.72 -36.64 2.83
C GLY A 221 -31.84 -37.27 1.76
N GLU A 222 -30.94 -38.18 2.14
CA GLU A 222 -30.05 -38.91 1.23
C GLU A 222 -30.75 -40.07 0.49
N SER A 223 -32.00 -40.42 0.85
CA SER A 223 -32.74 -41.53 0.25
C SER A 223 -33.72 -41.12 -0.85
N LYS A 224 -33.62 -39.90 -1.42
CA LYS A 224 -34.54 -39.42 -2.47
C LYS A 224 -33.93 -39.19 -3.86
N ASP A 225 -32.61 -39.34 -4.03
CA ASP A 225 -31.94 -39.22 -5.35
C ASP A 225 -31.40 -40.57 -5.84
N SER A 226 -32.24 -41.60 -5.77
CA SER A 226 -32.02 -42.84 -6.51
C SER A 226 -33.37 -43.41 -6.90
N SER A 227 -33.87 -43.01 -8.07
CA SER A 227 -34.84 -43.69 -8.96
C SER A 227 -35.62 -42.64 -9.76
N GLU A 228 -35.12 -42.29 -10.95
CA GLU A 228 -35.76 -42.51 -12.26
C GLU A 228 -34.90 -41.89 -13.37
#